data_AF-A0A920EML1-F1
#
_entry.id   AF-A0A920EML1-F1
#
_cell.length_a   1.000
_cell.length_b   1.000
_cell.length_c   1.000
_cell.angle_alpha   90.00
_cell.angle_beta   90.00
_cell.angle_gamma   90.00
#
_symmetry.space_group_name_H-M   'P 1'
#
loop_
_entity.id
_entity.type
_entity.pdbx_description
1 polymer ?
#
loop_
_entity_poly.entity_id
_entity_poly.type
_entity_poly.pdbx_seq_one_letter_code
_entity_poly.pdbx_strand_id
1 'polypeptide(L)'
;MSTLCLKNGRVFDPINKIFNKKKDIYIENGKITEVSNGKISETIDCNNKIVMPGAIDLHTHIGGGKVNIARLMLQEFHNNSDNDYDLTADFVPSTLKTGLNILKWDIHLVLNQLYFP
;
A
#
# COMPACT_ATOMS: atom_id res chain seq x y z
N MET A 1 -21.16 5.07 12.68
CA MET A 1 -20.13 4.01 12.67
C MET A 1 -20.05 3.50 11.26
N SER A 2 -18.90 3.64 10.58
CA SER A 2 -18.72 3.12 9.23
C SER A 2 -18.33 1.65 9.33
N THR A 3 -19.15 0.81 8.71
CA THR A 3 -18.90 -0.63 8.58
C THR A 3 -18.76 -0.95 7.10
N LEU A 4 -17.59 -1.43 6.69
CA LEU A 4 -17.28 -1.87 5.34
C LEU A 4 -17.28 -3.39 5.28
N CYS A 5 -17.89 -3.95 4.24
CA CYS A 5 -17.87 -5.37 3.93
C CYS A 5 -17.16 -5.62 2.60
N LEU A 6 -16.07 -6.39 2.62
CA LEU A 6 -15.45 -6.95 1.42
C LEU A 6 -16.08 -8.32 1.17
N LYS A 7 -16.90 -8.43 0.13
CA LYS A 7 -17.73 -9.63 -0.11
C LYS A 7 -17.13 -10.52 -1.19
N ASN A 8 -17.28 -11.84 -1.06
CA ASN A 8 -16.91 -12.84 -2.08
C ASN A 8 -15.42 -12.89 -2.47
N GLY A 9 -14.52 -12.32 -1.67
CA GLY A 9 -13.08 -12.29 -1.95
C GLY A 9 -12.40 -13.64 -1.78
N ARG A 10 -11.36 -13.91 -2.60
CA ARG A 10 -10.42 -15.03 -2.39
C ARG A 10 -9.33 -14.55 -1.43
N VAL A 11 -9.43 -14.94 -0.17
CA VAL A 11 -8.56 -14.46 0.90
C VAL A 11 -7.27 -15.29 0.98
N PHE A 12 -6.14 -14.59 1.11
CA PHE A 12 -4.83 -15.15 1.42
C PHE A 12 -4.27 -14.45 2.66
N ASP A 13 -4.10 -15.22 3.74
CA ASP A 13 -3.54 -14.77 5.01
C ASP A 13 -2.69 -15.92 5.60
N PRO A 14 -1.36 -15.89 5.38
CA PRO A 14 -0.47 -16.95 5.84
C PRO A 14 -0.43 -17.10 7.37
N ILE A 15 -0.54 -16.00 8.12
CA ILE A 15 -0.48 -16.01 9.60
C ILE A 15 -1.66 -16.81 10.15
N ASN A 16 -2.85 -16.58 9.60
CA ASN A 16 -4.06 -17.29 9.98
C ASN A 16 -4.28 -18.61 9.19
N LYS A 17 -3.28 -19.05 8.41
CA LYS A 17 -3.32 -20.28 7.59
C LYS A 17 -4.50 -20.33 6.60
N ILE A 18 -4.86 -19.19 6.04
CA ILE A 18 -5.91 -19.05 5.03
C ILE A 18 -5.23 -18.95 3.67
N PHE A 19 -5.42 -19.96 2.82
CA PHE A 19 -4.88 -19.98 1.47
C PHE A 19 -6.02 -20.21 0.49
N ASN A 20 -6.28 -19.21 -0.35
CA ASN A 20 -7.26 -19.30 -1.44
C ASN A 20 -8.68 -19.66 -0.98
N LYS A 21 -9.16 -19.11 0.14
CA LYS A 21 -10.53 -19.39 0.63
C LYS A 21 -11.47 -18.24 0.27
N LYS A 22 -12.66 -18.57 -0.22
CA LYS A 22 -13.73 -17.57 -0.42
C LYS A 22 -14.30 -17.19 0.95
N LYS A 23 -14.16 -15.93 1.35
CA LYS A 23 -14.59 -15.42 2.66
C LYS A 23 -14.92 -13.93 2.57
N ASP A 24 -15.89 -13.51 3.36
CA ASP A 24 -16.22 -12.09 3.54
C ASP A 24 -15.37 -11.50 4.68
N ILE A 25 -14.90 -10.26 4.51
CA ILE A 25 -14.11 -9.53 5.51
C ILE A 25 -14.88 -8.28 5.94
N TYR A 26 -15.04 -8.12 7.25
CA TYR A 26 -15.72 -6.96 7.83
C TYR A 26 -14.68 -6.02 8.45
N ILE A 27 -14.88 -4.72 8.22
CA ILE A 27 -14.05 -3.65 8.76
C ILE A 27 -14.98 -2.66 9.47
N GLU A 28 -14.79 -2.49 10.77
CA GLU A 28 -15.55 -1.55 11.60
C GLU A 28 -14.59 -0.53 12.21
N ASN A 29 -14.84 0.76 11.95
CA ASN A 29 -14.02 1.87 12.45
C ASN A 29 -12.50 1.67 12.20
N GLY A 30 -12.14 1.16 11.02
CA GLY A 30 -10.75 0.93 10.62
C GLY A 30 -10.10 -0.33 11.19
N LYS A 31 -10.85 -1.21 11.87
CA LYS A 31 -10.35 -2.50 12.39
C LYS A 31 -11.10 -3.67 11.76
N ILE A 32 -10.38 -4.76 11.49
CA ILE A 32 -10.98 -5.99 10.98
C ILE A 32 -11.75 -6.68 12.11
N THR A 33 -12.97 -7.13 11.84
CA THR A 33 -13.83 -7.87 12.79
C THR A 33 -14.29 -9.20 12.20
N GLU A 34 -14.60 -10.17 13.05
CA GLU A 34 -15.09 -11.50 12.60
C GLU A 34 -16.54 -11.46 12.12
N VAL A 35 -17.35 -10.59 12.74
CA VAL A 35 -18.77 -10.40 12.46
C VAL A 35 -19.09 -8.91 12.39
N SER A 36 -20.06 -8.55 11.56
CA SER A 36 -20.65 -7.21 11.59
C SER A 36 -21.71 -7.15 12.69
N ASN A 37 -21.50 -6.35 13.72
CA ASN A 37 -22.48 -6.18 14.80
C ASN A 37 -23.49 -5.05 14.52
N GLY A 38 -23.37 -4.39 13.37
CA GLY A 38 -24.20 -3.26 12.96
C GLY A 38 -24.60 -3.28 11.49
N LYS A 39 -25.26 -2.20 11.06
CA LYS A 39 -25.66 -2.01 9.67
C LYS A 39 -24.42 -1.77 8.80
N ILE A 40 -24.23 -2.61 7.79
CA ILE A 40 -23.19 -2.43 6.77
C ILE A 40 -23.43 -1.10 6.05
N SER A 41 -22.45 -0.21 6.11
CA SER A 41 -22.51 1.12 5.49
C SER A 41 -22.14 1.04 4.01
N GLU A 42 -21.15 0.21 3.70
CA GLU A 42 -20.61 0.05 2.35
C GLU A 42 -20.26 -1.42 2.11
N THR A 43 -20.49 -1.90 0.88
CA THR A 43 -20.09 -3.24 0.44
C THR A 43 -19.31 -3.13 -0.84
N ILE A 44 -18.10 -3.71 -0.85
CA ILE A 44 -17.27 -3.85 -2.05
C ILE A 44 -17.35 -5.31 -2.48
N ASP A 45 -17.79 -5.55 -3.72
CA ASP A 45 -17.81 -6.90 -4.29
C ASP A 45 -16.41 -7.27 -4.81
N CYS A 46 -15.80 -8.24 -4.13
CA CYS A 46 -14.49 -8.78 -4.45
C CYS A 46 -14.60 -10.13 -5.20
N ASN A 47 -15.74 -10.43 -5.84
CA ASN A 47 -15.88 -11.66 -6.61
C ASN A 47 -14.78 -11.77 -7.69
N ASN A 48 -14.14 -12.93 -7.76
CA ASN A 48 -12.96 -13.19 -8.61
C ASN A 48 -11.75 -12.28 -8.34
N LYS A 49 -11.70 -11.57 -7.21
CA LYS A 49 -10.55 -10.78 -6.76
C LYS A 49 -9.81 -11.50 -5.62
N ILE A 50 -8.53 -11.19 -5.50
CA ILE A 50 -7.69 -11.61 -4.37
C ILE A 50 -7.78 -10.55 -3.28
N VAL A 51 -7.94 -10.99 -2.03
CA VAL A 51 -7.89 -10.14 -0.85
C VAL A 51 -6.73 -10.61 0.02
N MET A 52 -5.82 -9.70 0.34
CA MET A 52 -4.65 -9.95 1.17
C MET A 52 -4.44 -8.78 2.15
N PRO A 53 -3.70 -8.99 3.25
CA PRO A 53 -3.24 -7.88 4.08
C PRO A 53 -2.43 -6.89 3.26
N GLY A 54 -2.51 -5.60 3.60
CA GLY A 54 -1.66 -4.57 2.99
C GLY A 54 -0.18 -4.92 3.17
N ALA A 55 0.60 -4.76 2.10
CA ALA A 55 2.00 -5.17 2.12
C ALA A 55 2.85 -4.27 3.02
N ILE A 56 3.88 -4.87 3.62
CA ILE A 56 4.86 -4.19 4.46
C ILE A 56 6.23 -4.35 3.79
N ASP A 57 6.85 -3.23 3.46
CA ASP A 57 8.21 -3.17 2.96
C ASP A 57 9.16 -2.83 4.12
N LEU A 58 10.04 -3.78 4.43
CA LEU A 58 10.95 -3.68 5.56
C LEU A 58 12.25 -2.95 5.23
N HIS A 59 12.59 -2.78 3.96
CA HIS A 59 13.89 -2.25 3.55
C HIS A 59 13.76 -1.44 2.26
N THR A 60 13.57 -0.13 2.42
CA THR A 60 13.71 0.82 1.31
C THR A 60 14.40 2.11 1.76
N HIS A 61 15.17 2.70 0.86
CA HIS A 61 15.73 4.05 1.02
C HIS A 61 14.76 5.09 0.43
N ILE A 62 13.75 5.50 1.20
CA ILE A 62 12.73 6.46 0.73
C ILE A 62 13.02 7.91 1.12
N GLY A 63 13.80 8.13 2.18
CA GLY A 63 14.03 9.46 2.76
C GLY A 63 15.36 9.63 3.45
N GLY A 64 15.80 10.89 3.57
CA GLY A 64 17.06 11.28 4.21
C GLY A 64 18.06 11.92 3.25
N GLY A 65 19.17 12.42 3.80
CA GLY A 65 20.18 13.18 3.05
C GLY A 65 20.77 12.41 1.86
N LYS A 66 21.02 11.11 2.02
CA LYS A 66 21.54 10.23 0.95
C LYS A 66 20.62 10.22 -0.28
N VAL A 67 19.32 10.07 -0.05
CA VAL A 67 18.31 10.03 -1.12
C VAL A 67 18.17 11.41 -1.76
N ASN A 68 18.21 12.49 -0.99
CA ASN A 68 18.17 13.85 -1.53
C ASN A 68 19.40 14.20 -2.37
N ILE A 69 20.59 13.78 -1.95
CA ILE A 69 21.82 13.98 -2.74
C ILE A 69 21.71 13.22 -4.06
N ALA A 70 21.18 11.99 -4.06
CA ALA A 70 20.97 11.23 -5.28
C ALA A 70 19.99 11.95 -6.25
N ARG A 71 18.89 12.52 -5.74
CA ARG A 71 17.96 13.34 -6.55
C ARG A 71 18.65 14.56 -7.18
N LEU A 72 19.63 15.16 -6.49
CA LEU A 72 20.38 16.30 -7.00
C LEU A 72 21.46 15.90 -8.01
N MET A 73 22.08 14.72 -7.83
CA MET A 73 23.15 14.24 -8.70
C MET A 73 22.64 13.65 -10.03
N LEU A 74 21.39 13.20 -10.09
CA LEU A 74 20.83 12.41 -11.20
C LEU A 74 19.74 13.17 -11.98
N GLN A 75 19.93 14.48 -12.16
CA GLN A 75 18.96 15.38 -12.80
C GLN A 75 18.66 14.99 -14.25
N GLU A 76 19.61 14.39 -14.96
CA GLU A 76 19.45 13.93 -16.33
C GLU A 76 18.37 12.85 -16.49
N PHE A 77 18.00 12.18 -15.39
CA PHE A 77 16.93 11.19 -15.35
C PHE A 77 15.57 11.78 -14.91
N HIS A 78 15.50 13.08 -14.62
CA HIS A 78 14.25 13.78 -14.31
C HIS A 78 13.51 14.20 -15.58
N ASN A 79 13.20 13.23 -16.44
CA ASN A 79 12.54 13.43 -17.73
C ASN A 79 11.16 12.76 -17.79
N ASN A 80 10.65 12.26 -16.67
CA ASN A 80 9.38 11.57 -16.61
C ASN A 80 8.22 12.56 -16.75
N SER A 81 7.41 12.46 -17.80
CA SER A 81 6.27 13.35 -18.01
C SER A 81 4.99 12.74 -17.42
N ASP A 82 4.90 12.69 -16.09
CA ASP A 82 3.69 12.25 -15.42
C ASP A 82 2.91 13.44 -14.85
N ASN A 83 1.65 13.58 -15.28
CA ASN A 83 0.79 14.72 -14.89
C ASN A 83 0.48 14.79 -13.39
N ASP A 84 0.56 13.65 -12.70
CA ASP A 84 0.08 13.49 -11.33
C ASP A 84 1.21 13.42 -10.28
N TYR A 85 2.44 13.06 -10.67
CA TYR A 85 3.48 12.65 -9.72
C TYR A 85 4.76 13.53 -9.74
N ASP A 86 4.95 14.39 -10.74
CA ASP A 86 6.14 15.21 -11.05
C ASP A 86 7.15 14.63 -12.06
N LEU A 87 8.21 15.40 -12.35
CA LEU A 87 9.23 15.08 -13.37
C LEU A 87 10.34 14.13 -12.90
N THR A 88 10.34 13.71 -11.63
CA THR A 88 11.46 12.95 -11.05
C THR A 88 11.56 11.52 -11.60
N ALA A 89 12.79 11.01 -11.57
CA ALA A 89 13.13 9.67 -12.02
C ALA A 89 12.41 8.59 -11.18
N ASP A 90 12.00 7.49 -11.78
CA ASP A 90 11.25 6.44 -11.06
C ASP A 90 12.08 5.70 -10.00
N PHE A 91 13.41 5.69 -10.16
CA PHE A 91 14.32 4.99 -9.24
C PHE A 91 14.84 5.87 -8.11
N VAL A 92 14.76 7.21 -8.23
CA VAL A 92 14.89 8.15 -7.09
C VAL A 92 13.78 9.20 -7.15
N PRO A 93 12.51 8.79 -6.98
CA PRO A 93 11.39 9.69 -7.16
C PRO A 93 11.31 10.72 -6.04
N SER A 94 10.56 11.80 -6.27
CA SER A 94 10.21 12.75 -5.22
C SER A 94 9.41 12.08 -4.11
N THR A 95 9.33 12.74 -2.97
CA THR A 95 8.59 12.22 -1.81
C THR A 95 7.11 11.96 -2.11
N LEU A 96 6.48 12.79 -2.97
CA LEU A 96 5.09 12.60 -3.38
C LEU A 96 4.95 11.39 -4.32
N LYS A 97 5.79 11.33 -5.36
CA LYS A 97 5.80 10.21 -6.32
C LYS A 97 6.10 8.88 -5.64
N THR A 98 7.03 8.85 -4.67
CA THR A 98 7.29 7.67 -3.83
C THR A 98 6.03 7.19 -3.13
N GLY A 99 5.31 8.09 -2.43
CA GLY A 99 4.11 7.72 -1.68
C GLY A 99 2.97 7.22 -2.56
N LEU A 100 2.72 7.87 -3.70
CA LEU A 100 1.69 7.46 -4.65
C LEU A 100 1.99 6.09 -5.27
N ASN A 101 3.26 5.83 -5.61
CA ASN A 101 3.68 4.54 -6.14
C ASN A 101 3.52 3.42 -5.11
N ILE A 102 3.89 3.66 -3.85
CA ILE A 102 3.69 2.70 -2.74
C ILE A 102 2.21 2.31 -2.61
N LEU A 103 1.30 3.30 -2.65
CA LEU A 103 -0.14 3.06 -2.58
C LEU A 103 -0.67 2.29 -3.81
N LYS A 104 -0.15 2.60 -5.01
CA LYS A 104 -0.54 1.90 -6.25
C LYS A 104 -0.22 0.41 -6.22
N TRP A 105 0.79 0.02 -5.45
CA TRP A 105 1.17 -1.38 -5.24
C TRP A 105 0.54 -2.00 -3.98
N ASP A 106 -0.44 -1.34 -3.36
CA ASP A 106 -1.12 -1.78 -2.13
C ASP A 106 -0.17 -2.00 -0.93
N ILE A 107 0.97 -1.31 -0.91
CA ILE A 107 1.91 -1.29 0.22
C ILE A 107 1.43 -0.23 1.21
N HIS A 108 1.23 -0.62 2.47
CA HIS A 108 0.68 0.27 3.51
C HIS A 108 1.71 0.73 4.53
N LEU A 109 2.81 0.01 4.68
CA LEU A 109 3.90 0.38 5.58
C LEU A 109 5.23 0.20 4.87
N VAL A 110 6.07 1.23 4.91
CA VAL A 110 7.44 1.19 4.39
C VAL A 110 8.38 1.69 5.47
N LEU A 111 9.40 0.90 5.77
CA LEU A 111 10.45 1.29 6.71
C LEU A 111 11.61 1.92 5.94
N ASN A 112 11.93 3.17 6.31
CA ASN A 112 13.08 3.87 5.76
C ASN A 112 14.37 3.34 6.40
N GLN A 113 15.22 2.73 5.60
CA GLN A 113 16.51 2.25 6.07
C GLN A 113 17.55 3.35 6.05
N LEU A 114 18.09 3.68 7.23
CA LEU A 114 19.24 4.55 7.39
C LEU A 114 20.35 3.76 8.09
N TYR A 115 21.37 3.34 7.34
CA TYR A 115 22.64 3.00 7.95
C TYR A 115 23.34 4.29 8.36
N PHE A 116 23.32 4.57 9.66
CA PHE A 116 24.33 5.37 10.33
C PHE A 116 25.43 4.40 10.81
N PRO A 117 26.71 4.67 10.54
CA PRO A 117 27.79 3.99 11.25
C PRO A 117 27.77 4.32 12.74
#